data_AF-A0A964M2C5-F1
#
_entry.id   AF-A0A964M2C5-F1
#
_cell.length_a   1.000
_cell.length_b   1.000
_cell.length_c   1.000
_cell.angle_alpha   90.00
_cell.angle_beta   90.00
_cell.angle_gamma   90.00
#
_symmetry.space_group_name_H-M   'P 1'
#
loop_
_entity.id
_entity.type
_entity.pdbx_description
1 polymer ?
#
loop_
_entity_poly.entity_id
_entity_poly.type
_entity_poly.pdbx_seq_one_letter_code
_entity_poly.pdbx_strand_id
1 'polypeptide(L)'
;MASHQDDKDFDLKPTPVDVQKDSATPEILGTIPSTPPIKIFSVLIIWIFCCLIFYIIPICGFPLIAIVSLSHYGLIDAIFGGIAQVYGYIYDHLWIACATILPILIHAGSFTAELDEARTLARMNEHFSKLRVKSFGNGLWRYYLHRNQGLLKANLAFEAALSEGLEQTTFELYLQTYYPKIHRLYYENPSFFSGMVVQNVSGHIRTGHVRYTSRGPVNIRSHHVSGHTRIRSKR
;
A
#
# COMPACT_ATOMS: atom_id res chain seq x y z
N MET A 1 8.45 -42.30 -30.09
CA MET A 1 9.53 -42.09 -29.10
C MET A 1 9.68 -40.59 -28.92
N ALA A 2 9.43 -39.94 -27.80
CA ALA A 2 9.06 -40.35 -26.45
C ALA A 2 8.02 -39.35 -25.89
N SER A 3 7.24 -39.84 -24.94
CA SER A 3 6.07 -39.23 -24.30
C SER A 3 6.38 -37.98 -23.47
N HIS A 4 5.55 -36.95 -23.63
CA HIS A 4 5.37 -35.87 -22.67
C HIS A 4 4.60 -36.40 -21.47
N GLN A 5 5.14 -36.25 -20.26
CA GLN A 5 4.48 -36.62 -19.02
C GLN A 5 4.48 -35.43 -18.06
N ASP A 6 3.27 -35.01 -17.74
CA ASP A 6 2.75 -34.50 -16.46
C ASP A 6 3.60 -33.52 -15.63
N ASP A 7 3.16 -32.26 -15.61
CA ASP A 7 3.12 -31.48 -14.36
C ASP A 7 1.64 -31.17 -14.07
N LYS A 8 1.10 -31.90 -13.10
CA LYS A 8 -0.27 -31.76 -12.62
C LYS A 8 -0.35 -30.55 -11.69
N ASP A 9 -1.34 -29.71 -11.96
CA ASP A 9 -1.89 -28.71 -11.05
C ASP A 9 -2.11 -29.33 -9.66
N PHE A 10 -1.45 -28.76 -8.66
CA PHE A 10 -1.70 -29.04 -7.25
C PHE A 10 -2.96 -28.28 -6.82
N ASP A 11 -4.11 -28.83 -7.23
CA ASP A 11 -5.44 -28.35 -6.90
C ASP A 11 -5.79 -28.83 -5.48
N LEU A 12 -5.39 -28.07 -4.45
CA LEU A 12 -5.78 -28.31 -3.07
C LEU A 12 -7.24 -27.94 -2.86
N LYS A 13 -8.14 -28.85 -3.24
CA LYS A 13 -9.54 -28.85 -2.84
C LYS A 13 -9.62 -29.48 -1.45
N PRO A 14 -10.07 -28.77 -0.39
CA PRO A 14 -10.27 -29.40 0.91
C PRO A 14 -11.47 -30.36 0.84
N THR A 15 -11.21 -31.60 1.25
CA THR A 15 -12.21 -32.65 1.47
C THR A 15 -13.24 -32.18 2.49
N PRO A 16 -14.55 -32.35 2.26
CA PRO A 16 -15.54 -32.04 3.28
C PRO A 16 -15.47 -33.11 4.37
N VAL A 17 -15.08 -32.70 5.58
CA VAL A 17 -15.22 -33.51 6.78
C VAL A 17 -16.67 -33.40 7.22
N ASP A 18 -17.38 -34.53 7.26
CA ASP A 18 -18.70 -34.65 7.86
C ASP A 18 -18.62 -34.31 9.35
N VAL A 19 -19.03 -33.10 9.70
CA VAL A 19 -19.15 -32.67 11.10
C VAL A 19 -20.46 -33.20 11.66
N GLN A 20 -20.32 -34.22 12.50
CA GLN A 20 -21.35 -34.78 13.36
C GLN A 20 -21.95 -33.66 14.22
N LYS A 21 -23.28 -33.54 14.15
CA LYS A 21 -24.07 -32.47 14.72
C LYS A 21 -24.44 -32.82 16.16
N ASP A 22 -23.62 -32.39 17.12
CA ASP A 22 -23.97 -32.42 18.54
C ASP A 22 -23.95 -31.02 19.17
N SER A 23 -24.92 -30.86 20.07
CA SER A 23 -25.56 -29.64 20.54
C SER A 23 -24.84 -28.94 21.72
N ALA A 24 -25.17 -27.65 21.90
CA ALA A 24 -24.87 -26.71 23.01
C ALA A 24 -23.54 -25.94 22.85
N THR A 25 -23.46 -24.59 22.91
CA THR A 25 -24.18 -23.58 23.71
C THR A 25 -24.00 -22.20 23.03
N PRO A 26 -24.98 -21.27 23.04
CA PRO A 26 -24.82 -19.96 22.41
C PRO A 26 -24.27 -18.93 23.42
N GLU A 27 -22.97 -18.95 23.63
CA GLU A 27 -22.21 -17.83 24.20
C GLU A 27 -21.01 -17.69 23.26
N ILE A 28 -20.79 -16.59 22.55
CA ILE A 28 -20.59 -15.25 23.05
C ILE A 28 -21.02 -14.33 21.91
N LEU A 29 -21.96 -13.43 22.21
CA LEU A 29 -22.18 -12.20 21.46
C LEU A 29 -20.87 -11.40 21.54
N GLY A 30 -19.94 -11.73 20.64
CA GLY A 30 -18.61 -11.14 20.57
C GLY A 30 -18.76 -9.65 20.40
N THR A 31 -18.42 -8.94 21.47
CA THR A 31 -18.14 -7.52 21.49
C THR A 31 -17.51 -7.11 20.15
N ILE A 32 -18.22 -6.26 19.42
CA ILE A 32 -17.65 -5.50 18.30
C ILE A 32 -16.30 -4.98 18.80
N PRO A 33 -15.18 -5.25 18.10
CA PRO A 33 -13.89 -4.70 18.53
C PRO A 33 -14.08 -3.19 18.65
N SER A 34 -13.96 -2.68 19.88
CA SER A 34 -14.11 -1.25 20.21
C SER A 34 -13.00 -0.40 19.58
N THR A 35 -12.01 -1.05 18.96
CA THR A 35 -10.95 -0.45 18.19
C THR A 35 -11.22 -0.70 16.71
N PRO A 36 -11.75 0.28 15.96
CA PRO A 36 -11.60 0.26 14.52
C PRO A 36 -10.11 0.12 14.16
N PRO A 37 -9.78 -0.45 12.99
CA PRO A 37 -8.41 -0.63 12.55
C PRO A 37 -7.83 0.78 12.43
N ILE A 38 -6.93 1.06 13.36
CA ILE A 38 -6.51 2.40 13.74
C ILE A 38 -6.08 3.14 12.47
N LYS A 39 -5.43 2.42 11.55
CA LYS A 39 -4.83 2.95 10.34
C LYS A 39 -5.78 3.48 9.27
N ILE A 40 -6.92 2.84 8.98
CA ILE A 40 -7.85 3.40 7.98
C ILE A 40 -8.43 4.71 8.48
N PHE A 41 -8.81 4.74 9.75
CA PHE A 41 -9.31 5.96 10.38
C PHE A 41 -8.22 7.01 10.50
N SER A 42 -6.98 6.63 10.83
CA SER A 42 -5.83 7.54 10.79
C SER A 42 -5.63 8.13 9.40
N VAL A 43 -5.73 7.34 8.33
CA VAL A 43 -5.61 7.83 6.95
C VAL A 43 -6.72 8.79 6.59
N LEU A 44 -7.96 8.51 7.00
CA LEU A 44 -9.09 9.43 6.80
C LEU A 44 -8.91 10.72 7.59
N ILE A 45 -8.42 10.65 8.84
CA ILE A 45 -8.14 11.82 9.67
C ILE A 45 -7.03 12.67 9.06
N ILE A 46 -5.93 12.05 8.63
CA ILE A 46 -4.82 12.73 7.93
C ILE A 46 -5.34 13.37 6.64
N TRP A 47 -6.18 12.66 5.89
CA TRP A 47 -6.78 13.18 4.66
C TRP A 47 -7.66 14.41 4.94
N ILE A 48 -8.54 14.34 5.94
CA ILE A 48 -9.38 15.49 6.37
C ILE A 48 -8.50 16.66 6.79
N PHE A 49 -7.43 16.40 7.55
CA PHE A 49 -6.49 17.45 7.97
C PHE A 49 -5.73 18.07 6.80
N CYS A 50 -5.30 17.28 5.82
CA CYS A 50 -4.74 17.78 4.57
C CYS A 50 -5.75 18.66 3.82
N CYS A 51 -6.99 18.20 3.65
CA CYS A 51 -8.06 18.98 3.01
C CYS A 51 -8.29 20.32 3.73
N LEU A 52 -8.28 20.32 5.06
CA LEU A 52 -8.38 21.53 5.88
C LEU A 52 -7.20 22.49 5.61
N ILE A 53 -5.97 21.97 5.56
CA ILE A 53 -4.78 22.77 5.23
C ILE A 53 -4.92 23.37 3.83
N PHE A 54 -5.32 22.58 2.82
CA PHE A 54 -5.53 23.09 1.47
C PHE A 54 -6.61 24.16 1.40
N TYR A 55 -7.62 24.08 2.26
CA TYR A 55 -8.64 25.13 2.39
C TYR A 55 -8.09 26.41 3.04
N ILE A 56 -7.18 26.30 4.02
CA ILE A 56 -6.62 27.45 4.74
C ILE A 56 -5.50 28.14 3.97
N ILE A 57 -4.69 27.41 3.19
CA ILE A 57 -3.56 27.97 2.41
C ILE A 57 -3.96 29.18 1.57
N PRO A 58 -5.06 29.14 0.78
CA PRO A 58 -5.53 30.30 0.04
C PRO A 58 -5.84 31.48 0.95
N ILE A 59 -6.46 31.27 2.12
CA ILE A 59 -6.77 32.35 3.07
C ILE A 59 -5.48 33.00 3.60
N CYS A 60 -4.50 32.19 3.96
CA CYS A 60 -3.19 32.69 4.40
C CYS A 60 -2.40 33.38 3.28
N GLY A 61 -2.61 32.98 2.02
CA GLY A 61 -2.01 33.61 0.85
C GLY A 61 -2.65 34.93 0.43
N PHE A 62 -3.80 35.29 1.01
CA PHE A 62 -4.55 36.51 0.66
C PHE A 62 -3.74 37.79 0.74
N PRO A 63 -2.96 38.06 1.81
CA PRO A 63 -2.20 39.31 1.90
C PRO A 63 -1.19 39.44 0.76
N LEU A 64 -0.56 38.33 0.36
CA LEU A 64 0.43 38.31 -0.72
C LEU A 64 -0.25 38.57 -2.08
N ILE A 65 -1.35 37.85 -2.36
CA ILE A 65 -2.12 38.01 -3.60
C ILE A 65 -2.68 39.43 -3.70
N ALA A 66 -3.14 40.01 -2.59
CA ALA A 66 -3.65 41.38 -2.55
C ALA A 66 -2.55 42.40 -2.86
N ILE A 67 -1.36 42.28 -2.26
CA ILE A 67 -0.21 43.18 -2.52
C ILE A 67 0.22 43.11 -4.00
N VAL A 68 0.36 41.90 -4.54
CA VAL A 68 0.72 41.69 -5.95
C VAL A 68 -0.37 42.24 -6.89
N SER A 69 -1.64 42.01 -6.57
CA SER A 69 -2.74 42.51 -7.40
C SER A 69 -2.83 44.03 -7.37
N LEU A 70 -2.74 44.65 -6.19
CA LEU A 70 -2.76 46.11 -6.01
C LEU A 70 -1.60 46.83 -6.70
N SER A 71 -0.43 46.19 -6.77
CA SER A 71 0.75 46.77 -7.44
C SER A 71 0.67 46.74 -8.96
N HIS A 72 -0.15 45.85 -9.55
CA HIS A 72 -0.24 45.66 -11.00
C HIS A 72 -1.56 46.16 -11.59
N TYR A 73 -2.64 46.08 -10.83
CA TYR A 73 -4.00 46.43 -11.21
C TYR A 73 -4.55 47.35 -10.11
N GLY A 74 -5.06 48.53 -10.45
CA GLY A 74 -5.56 49.48 -9.43
C GLY A 74 -6.59 48.85 -8.47
N LEU A 75 -6.86 49.49 -7.33
CA LEU A 75 -7.69 48.94 -6.23
C LEU A 75 -8.98 48.23 -6.68
N ILE A 76 -9.74 48.83 -7.60
CA ILE A 76 -11.03 48.29 -8.07
C ILE A 76 -10.82 47.03 -8.92
N ASP A 77 -9.91 47.08 -9.89
CA ASP A 77 -9.61 45.94 -10.78
C ASP A 77 -8.93 44.80 -10.03
N ALA A 78 -8.10 45.10 -9.04
CA ALA A 78 -7.49 44.12 -8.15
C ALA A 78 -8.54 43.38 -7.32
N ILE A 79 -9.49 44.08 -6.70
CA ILE A 79 -10.49 43.47 -5.81
C ILE A 79 -11.52 42.67 -6.60
N PHE A 80 -12.11 43.26 -7.64
CA PHE A 80 -13.27 42.67 -8.33
C PHE A 80 -12.91 41.85 -9.57
N GLY A 81 -11.79 42.16 -10.23
CA GLY A 81 -11.31 41.44 -11.41
C GLY A 81 -10.31 40.35 -11.07
N GLY A 82 -9.26 40.70 -10.34
CA GLY A 82 -8.14 39.78 -10.07
C GLY A 82 -8.42 38.81 -8.92
N ILE A 83 -8.61 39.32 -7.71
CA ILE A 83 -8.65 38.51 -6.48
C ILE A 83 -9.86 37.59 -6.49
N ALA A 84 -11.06 38.11 -6.76
CA ALA A 84 -12.28 37.31 -6.76
C ALA A 84 -12.22 36.12 -7.74
N GLN A 85 -11.68 36.33 -8.95
CA GLN A 85 -11.55 35.27 -9.96
C GLN A 85 -10.51 34.22 -9.58
N VAL A 86 -9.36 34.64 -9.05
CA VAL A 86 -8.30 33.72 -8.59
C VAL A 86 -8.82 32.84 -7.46
N TYR A 87 -9.52 33.41 -6.49
CA TYR A 87 -10.10 32.62 -5.38
C TYR A 87 -11.24 31.72 -5.84
N GLY A 88 -12.10 32.20 -6.74
CA GLY A 88 -13.14 31.37 -7.36
C GLY A 88 -12.52 30.14 -8.02
N TYR A 89 -11.52 30.34 -8.87
CA TYR A 89 -10.80 29.25 -9.52
C TYR A 89 -10.17 28.26 -8.52
N ILE A 90 -9.50 28.77 -7.47
CA ILE A 90 -8.89 27.92 -6.44
C ILE A 90 -9.93 27.05 -5.74
N TYR A 91 -11.04 27.63 -5.28
CA TYR A 91 -12.08 26.87 -4.57
C TYR A 91 -12.86 25.92 -5.50
N ASP A 92 -13.07 26.30 -6.76
CA ASP A 92 -13.70 25.44 -7.77
C ASP A 92 -12.89 24.18 -8.08
N HIS A 93 -11.56 24.22 -7.90
CA HIS A 93 -10.66 23.09 -8.17
C HIS A 93 -10.09 22.45 -6.90
N LEU A 94 -10.39 23.00 -5.72
CA LEU A 94 -9.88 22.51 -4.43
C LEU A 94 -10.25 21.05 -4.18
N TRP A 95 -11.46 20.65 -4.58
CA TRP A 95 -11.92 19.27 -4.43
C TRP A 95 -11.07 18.27 -5.24
N ILE A 96 -10.50 18.69 -6.37
CA ILE A 96 -9.59 17.86 -7.18
C ILE A 96 -8.30 17.61 -6.41
N ALA A 97 -7.72 18.66 -5.82
CA ALA A 97 -6.54 18.52 -4.97
C ALA A 97 -6.82 17.57 -3.80
N CYS A 98 -7.93 17.78 -3.08
CA CYS A 98 -8.38 16.91 -1.99
C CYS A 98 -8.56 15.45 -2.45
N ALA A 99 -9.17 15.22 -3.61
CA ALA A 99 -9.40 13.88 -4.15
C ALA A 99 -8.10 13.17 -4.56
N THR A 100 -7.14 13.90 -5.14
CA THR A 100 -5.85 13.33 -5.61
C THR A 100 -4.91 12.91 -4.48
N ILE A 101 -5.05 13.48 -3.29
CA ILE A 101 -4.21 13.17 -2.13
C ILE A 101 -4.61 11.84 -1.48
N LEU A 102 -5.89 11.47 -1.54
CA LEU A 102 -6.38 10.24 -0.92
C LEU A 102 -5.66 8.99 -1.46
N PRO A 103 -5.51 8.78 -2.78
CA PRO A 103 -4.68 7.69 -3.33
C PRO A 103 -3.23 7.71 -2.85
N ILE A 104 -2.62 8.89 -2.69
CA ILE A 104 -1.24 9.04 -2.24
C ILE A 104 -1.10 8.57 -0.79
N LEU A 105 -2.01 9.00 0.08
CA LEU A 105 -2.06 8.58 1.49
C LEU A 105 -2.33 7.08 1.63
N ILE A 106 -3.21 6.53 0.79
CA ILE A 106 -3.43 5.09 0.71
C ILE A 106 -2.15 4.38 0.25
N HIS A 107 -1.41 4.92 -0.71
CA HIS A 107 -0.23 4.27 -1.25
C HIS A 107 0.98 4.32 -0.30
N ALA A 108 1.18 5.43 0.41
CA ALA A 108 2.37 5.78 1.21
C ALA A 108 2.65 4.92 2.47
N GLY A 109 2.10 3.70 2.55
CA GLY A 109 2.40 2.73 3.63
C GLY A 109 1.45 2.81 4.83
N SER A 110 0.63 3.85 4.93
CA SER A 110 -0.39 4.01 5.98
C SER A 110 -1.57 3.03 5.86
N PHE A 111 -1.66 2.29 4.76
CA PHE A 111 -2.73 1.32 4.47
C PHE A 111 -2.29 -0.15 4.64
N THR A 112 -1.16 -0.37 5.31
CA THR A 112 -0.61 -1.68 5.66
C THR A 112 -0.85 -1.92 7.15
N ALA A 113 -1.53 -3.02 7.48
CA ALA A 113 -1.84 -3.39 8.85
C ALA A 113 -0.55 -3.67 9.65
N GLU A 114 -0.63 -3.63 10.98
CA GLU A 114 0.47 -4.14 11.82
C GLU A 114 0.25 -5.63 12.13
N LEU A 115 1.30 -6.31 12.60
CA LEU A 115 1.23 -7.74 12.93
C LEU A 115 0.21 -8.02 14.05
N ASP A 116 0.12 -7.12 15.03
CA ASP A 116 -0.83 -7.16 16.14
C ASP A 116 -2.27 -6.93 15.69
N GLU A 117 -2.48 -6.19 14.61
CA GLU A 117 -3.78 -5.97 13.97
C GLU A 117 -4.30 -7.21 13.20
N ALA A 118 -3.50 -8.27 13.01
CA ALA A 118 -3.86 -9.42 12.19
C ALA A 118 -5.17 -10.12 12.64
N ARG A 119 -5.37 -10.29 13.95
CA ARG A 119 -6.61 -10.86 14.51
C ARG A 119 -7.81 -9.94 14.31
N THR A 120 -7.62 -8.64 14.48
CA THR A 120 -8.67 -7.64 14.24
C THR A 120 -9.07 -7.64 12.77
N LEU A 121 -8.09 -7.75 11.87
CA LEU A 121 -8.31 -7.86 10.42
C LEU A 121 -9.18 -9.07 10.06
N ALA A 122 -8.92 -10.23 10.67
CA ALA A 122 -9.69 -11.46 10.45
C ALA A 122 -11.15 -11.32 10.88
N ARG A 123 -11.40 -10.79 12.10
CA ARG A 123 -12.75 -10.53 12.61
C ARG A 123 -13.52 -9.55 11.73
N MET A 124 -12.84 -8.52 11.23
CA MET A 124 -13.49 -7.55 10.36
C MET A 124 -13.78 -8.12 8.97
N ASN A 125 -12.91 -8.96 8.40
CA ASN A 125 -13.23 -9.67 7.18
C ASN A 125 -14.52 -10.49 7.32
N GLU A 126 -14.69 -11.18 8.45
CA GLU A 126 -15.91 -11.91 8.75
C GLU A 126 -17.13 -10.98 8.88
N HIS A 127 -17.00 -9.89 9.62
CA HIS A 127 -18.07 -8.92 9.84
C HIS A 127 -18.52 -8.24 8.53
N PHE A 128 -17.58 -7.78 7.71
CA PHE A 128 -17.87 -7.10 6.45
C PHE A 128 -18.29 -8.05 5.32
N SER A 129 -17.93 -9.34 5.39
CA SER A 129 -18.47 -10.35 4.47
C SER A 129 -19.99 -10.52 4.65
N LYS A 130 -20.50 -10.33 5.88
CA LYS A 130 -21.92 -10.40 6.23
C LYS A 130 -22.67 -9.12 5.88
N LEU A 131 -22.02 -7.95 5.96
CA LEU A 131 -22.62 -6.65 5.64
C LEU A 131 -22.56 -6.36 4.13
N ARG A 132 -23.64 -6.71 3.41
CA ARG A 132 -23.80 -6.45 1.97
C ARG A 132 -24.13 -4.98 1.67
N VAL A 133 -23.37 -4.02 2.18
CA VAL A 133 -23.64 -2.58 2.02
C VAL A 133 -22.82 -1.98 0.87
N LYS A 134 -23.49 -1.47 -0.18
CA LYS A 134 -22.86 -0.80 -1.33
C LYS A 134 -22.56 0.68 -1.00
N SER A 135 -21.60 0.94 -0.12
CA SER A 135 -21.11 2.30 0.17
C SER A 135 -19.65 2.48 -0.28
N PHE A 136 -19.24 3.73 -0.55
CA PHE A 136 -17.85 4.10 -0.85
C PHE A 136 -16.86 3.60 0.20
N GLY A 137 -17.27 3.57 1.48
CA GLY A 137 -16.48 2.97 2.57
C GLY A 137 -16.18 1.48 2.37
N ASN A 138 -17.05 0.74 1.68
CA ASN A 138 -16.82 -0.67 1.34
C ASN A 138 -15.71 -0.83 0.30
N GLY A 139 -15.56 0.12 -0.63
CA GLY A 139 -14.46 0.11 -1.61
C GLY A 139 -13.09 0.25 -0.93
N LEU A 140 -12.97 1.23 -0.05
CA LEU A 140 -11.76 1.46 0.74
C LEU A 140 -11.45 0.25 1.64
N TRP A 141 -12.49 -0.31 2.26
CA TRP A 141 -12.39 -1.49 3.11
C TRP A 141 -11.94 -2.74 2.36
N ARG A 142 -12.55 -3.02 1.20
CA ARG A 142 -12.14 -4.12 0.32
C ARG A 142 -10.71 -3.97 -0.16
N TYR A 143 -10.30 -2.75 -0.50
CA TYR A 143 -8.93 -2.48 -0.87
C TYR A 143 -7.96 -2.72 0.30
N TYR A 144 -8.33 -2.31 1.52
CA TYR A 144 -7.53 -2.56 2.73
C TYR A 144 -7.37 -4.06 2.99
N LEU A 145 -8.48 -4.80 2.98
CA LEU A 145 -8.47 -6.25 3.13
C LEU A 145 -7.66 -6.91 2.03
N HIS A 146 -7.84 -6.49 0.78
CA HIS A 146 -7.11 -7.01 -0.37
C HIS A 146 -5.60 -6.83 -0.21
N ARG A 147 -5.17 -5.62 0.16
CA ARG A 147 -3.74 -5.31 0.39
C ARG A 147 -3.13 -6.12 1.53
N ASN A 148 -3.93 -6.46 2.54
CA ASN A 148 -3.50 -7.24 3.71
C ASN A 148 -3.92 -8.73 3.64
N GLN A 149 -4.27 -9.24 2.46
CA GLN A 149 -4.70 -10.64 2.28
C GLN A 149 -3.65 -11.66 2.72
N GLY A 150 -2.37 -11.34 2.53
CA GLY A 150 -1.27 -12.21 2.99
C GLY A 150 -1.31 -12.41 4.49
N LEU A 151 -1.38 -11.31 5.25
CA LEU A 151 -1.46 -11.34 6.71
C LEU A 151 -2.76 -12.02 7.19
N LEU A 152 -3.89 -11.75 6.53
CA LEU A 152 -5.17 -12.40 6.82
C LEU A 152 -5.07 -13.93 6.70
N LYS A 153 -4.54 -14.42 5.58
CA LYS A 153 -4.40 -15.87 5.32
C LYS A 153 -3.45 -16.51 6.33
N ALA A 154 -2.34 -15.85 6.64
CA ALA A 154 -1.38 -16.34 7.62
C ALA A 154 -1.99 -16.44 9.03
N ASN A 155 -2.78 -15.43 9.45
CA ASN A 155 -3.47 -15.47 10.74
C ASN A 155 -4.51 -16.60 10.80
N LEU A 156 -5.29 -16.80 9.74
CA LEU A 156 -6.27 -17.90 9.68
C LEU A 156 -5.60 -19.28 9.73
N ALA A 157 -4.47 -19.46 9.04
CA ALA A 157 -3.70 -20.70 9.09
C ALA A 157 -3.07 -20.94 10.49
N PHE A 158 -2.58 -19.88 11.13
CA PHE A 158 -2.09 -19.94 12.51
C PHE A 158 -3.19 -20.32 13.50
N GLU A 159 -4.36 -19.69 13.41
CA GLU A 159 -5.51 -20.00 14.28
C GLU A 159 -5.98 -21.45 14.11
N ALA A 160 -6.01 -21.96 12.88
CA ALA A 160 -6.31 -23.37 12.61
C ALA A 160 -5.29 -24.30 13.26
N ALA A 161 -3.99 -24.05 13.07
CA ALA A 161 -2.92 -24.86 13.66
C ALA A 161 -2.92 -24.81 15.20
N LEU A 162 -3.28 -23.66 15.79
CA LEU A 162 -3.43 -23.52 17.24
C LEU A 162 -4.63 -24.34 17.75
N SER A 163 -5.74 -24.34 17.02
CA SER A 163 -6.96 -25.08 17.37
C SER A 163 -6.78 -26.60 17.28
N GLU A 164 -5.92 -27.07 16.38
CA GLU A 164 -5.55 -28.48 16.22
C GLU A 164 -4.43 -28.91 17.19
N GLY A 165 -3.90 -27.99 18.00
CA GLY A 165 -2.81 -28.26 18.94
C GLY A 165 -1.45 -28.51 18.28
N LEU A 166 -1.33 -28.22 16.98
CA LEU A 166 -0.10 -28.39 16.19
C LEU A 166 0.92 -27.28 16.44
N GLU A 167 0.45 -26.10 16.86
CA GLU A 167 1.25 -24.90 17.08
C GLU A 167 1.18 -24.48 18.56
N GLN A 168 2.34 -24.20 19.16
CA GLN A 168 2.46 -23.60 20.51
C GLN A 168 3.31 -22.33 20.50
N THR A 169 3.64 -21.81 19.31
CA THR A 169 4.55 -20.68 19.15
C THR A 169 3.82 -19.35 19.02
N THR A 170 4.54 -18.24 19.12
CA THR A 170 3.97 -16.91 18.87
C THR A 170 3.72 -16.72 17.37
N PHE A 171 2.71 -15.92 17.02
CA PHE A 171 2.34 -15.65 15.62
C PHE A 171 3.51 -15.08 14.79
N GLU A 172 4.39 -14.31 15.41
CA GLU A 172 5.60 -13.78 14.78
C GLU A 172 6.57 -14.89 14.37
N LEU A 173 6.82 -15.84 15.27
CA LEU A 173 7.72 -16.98 15.05
C LEU A 173 7.12 -17.93 14.00
N TYR A 174 5.80 -18.10 14.02
CA TYR A 174 5.05 -18.79 12.98
C TYR A 174 5.23 -18.12 11.61
N LEU A 175 5.06 -16.80 11.53
CA LEU A 175 5.27 -16.04 10.30
C LEU A 175 6.71 -16.14 9.79
N GLN A 176 7.70 -16.07 10.68
CA GLN A 176 9.11 -16.23 10.31
C GLN A 176 9.40 -17.60 9.71
N THR A 177 8.77 -18.65 10.26
CA THR A 177 9.02 -20.05 9.89
C THR A 177 8.29 -20.44 8.60
N TYR A 178 6.99 -20.15 8.51
CA TYR A 178 6.13 -20.64 7.41
C TYR A 178 5.83 -19.57 6.35
N TYR A 179 5.94 -18.28 6.68
CA TYR A 179 5.63 -17.16 5.77
C TYR A 179 6.71 -16.07 5.77
N PRO A 180 8.00 -16.41 5.53
CA PRO A 180 9.12 -15.47 5.72
C PRO A 180 9.03 -14.23 4.82
N LYS A 181 8.40 -14.34 3.64
CA LYS A 181 8.15 -13.20 2.75
C LYS A 181 7.17 -12.18 3.36
N ILE A 182 6.13 -12.66 4.04
CA ILE A 182 5.15 -11.83 4.72
C ILE A 182 5.81 -11.23 5.96
N HIS A 183 6.48 -12.05 6.77
CA HIS A 183 7.26 -11.56 7.90
C HIS A 183 8.17 -10.39 7.52
N ARG A 184 8.96 -10.56 6.44
CA ARG A 184 9.84 -9.51 5.90
C ARG A 184 9.09 -8.25 5.46
N LEU A 185 7.94 -8.38 4.81
CA LEU A 185 7.14 -7.24 4.33
C LEU A 185 6.65 -6.34 5.48
N TYR A 186 6.33 -6.93 6.63
CA TYR A 186 5.80 -6.21 7.78
C TYR A 186 6.89 -5.78 8.79
N TYR A 187 8.07 -6.40 8.77
CA TYR A 187 9.22 -6.01 9.61
C TYR A 187 10.24 -5.09 8.92
N GLU A 188 10.44 -5.21 7.60
CA GLU A 188 11.24 -4.27 6.85
C GLU A 188 10.38 -3.05 6.50
N ASN A 189 10.70 -1.92 7.12
CA ASN A 189 10.01 -0.64 6.94
C ASN A 189 9.65 -0.41 5.46
N PRO A 190 8.37 -0.18 5.10
CA PRO A 190 7.96 0.05 3.73
C PRO A 190 8.49 1.43 3.30
N SER A 191 9.76 1.48 2.90
CA SER A 191 10.29 2.66 2.22
C SER A 191 9.51 2.83 0.91
N PHE A 192 9.27 4.09 0.52
CA PHE A 192 8.64 4.46 -0.75
C PHE A 192 9.32 3.80 -1.98
N PHE A 193 10.54 3.32 -1.77
CA PHE A 193 11.41 2.61 -2.71
C PHE A 193 11.79 1.19 -2.22
N SER A 194 10.93 0.52 -1.46
CA SER A 194 11.21 -0.78 -0.80
C SER A 194 11.62 -1.89 -1.78
N GLY A 195 11.26 -1.75 -3.06
CA GLY A 195 11.72 -2.63 -4.13
C GLY A 195 13.00 -2.17 -4.85
N MET A 196 13.48 -0.94 -4.68
CA MET A 196 14.61 -0.38 -5.43
C MET A 196 15.88 -0.35 -4.57
N VAL A 197 16.81 -1.25 -4.87
CA VAL A 197 18.16 -1.18 -4.32
C VAL A 197 19.00 -0.30 -5.22
N VAL A 198 19.49 0.79 -4.66
CA VAL A 198 20.52 1.62 -5.26
C VAL A 198 21.85 0.89 -5.05
N GLN A 199 22.32 0.20 -6.08
CA GLN A 199 23.61 -0.46 -6.06
C GLN A 199 24.65 0.48 -6.66
N ASN A 200 25.65 0.85 -5.86
CA ASN A 200 26.84 1.51 -6.38
C ASN A 200 27.76 0.44 -6.97
N VAL A 201 27.92 0.44 -8.29
CA VAL A 201 28.85 -0.46 -8.97
C VAL A 201 30.15 0.30 -9.14
N SER A 202 31.19 -0.13 -8.41
CA SER A 202 32.54 0.42 -8.56
C SER A 202 33.07 0.20 -9.98
N GLY A 203 33.98 1.08 -10.39
CA GLY A 203 34.63 0.96 -11.69
C GLY A 203 35.26 -0.42 -11.83
N HIS A 204 35.00 -1.09 -12.96
CA HIS A 204 35.53 -2.41 -13.23
C HIS A 204 36.00 -2.52 -14.68
N ILE A 205 36.96 -3.40 -14.92
CA ILE A 205 37.45 -3.68 -16.26
C ILE A 205 36.60 -4.81 -16.82
N ARG A 206 35.91 -4.55 -17.93
CA ARG A 206 35.13 -5.56 -18.64
C ARG A 206 35.93 -6.07 -19.83
N THR A 207 36.18 -7.38 -19.84
CA THR A 207 36.97 -8.07 -20.88
C THR A 207 36.08 -8.87 -21.82
N GLY A 208 36.50 -9.02 -23.08
CA GLY A 208 35.92 -9.97 -24.03
C GLY A 208 34.45 -9.74 -24.37
N HIS A 209 34.12 -8.62 -25.02
CA HIS A 209 32.77 -8.40 -25.55
C HIS A 209 32.81 -7.70 -26.90
N VAL A 210 31.78 -7.94 -27.71
CA VAL A 210 31.62 -7.32 -29.03
C VAL A 210 30.77 -6.07 -28.89
N ARG A 211 31.29 -4.93 -29.35
CA ARG A 211 30.55 -3.68 -29.43
C ARG A 211 30.13 -3.43 -30.87
N TYR A 212 28.83 -3.22 -31.08
CA TYR A 212 28.31 -2.85 -32.39
C TYR A 212 28.54 -1.36 -32.62
N THR A 213 29.27 -1.04 -33.68
CA THR A 213 29.52 0.34 -34.12
C THR A 213 28.87 0.57 -35.48
N SER A 214 28.80 1.82 -35.93
CA SER A 214 28.31 2.15 -37.28
C SER A 214 29.13 1.53 -38.41
N ARG A 215 30.33 1.00 -38.12
CA ARG A 215 31.19 0.27 -39.06
C ARG A 215 31.16 -1.25 -38.87
N GLY A 216 30.21 -1.75 -38.07
CA GLY A 216 30.06 -3.18 -37.78
C GLY A 216 30.52 -3.59 -36.37
N PRO A 217 30.45 -4.89 -36.05
CA PRO A 217 30.85 -5.44 -34.76
C PRO A 217 32.37 -5.38 -34.57
N VAL A 218 32.82 -4.80 -33.45
CA VAL A 218 34.23 -4.73 -33.07
C VAL A 218 34.43 -5.52 -31.79
N ASN A 219 35.42 -6.42 -31.78
CA ASN A 219 35.76 -7.22 -30.60
C ASN A 219 36.68 -6.42 -29.68
N ILE A 220 36.22 -6.12 -28.47
CA ILE A 220 36.96 -5.31 -27.49
C ILE A 220 37.62 -6.25 -26.48
N ARG A 221 38.95 -6.24 -26.46
CA ARG A 221 39.78 -7.05 -25.55
C ARG A 221 39.53 -6.68 -24.08
N SER A 222 39.59 -5.39 -23.76
CA SER A 222 39.24 -4.85 -22.45
C SER A 222 38.91 -3.37 -22.57
N HIS A 223 38.01 -2.88 -21.72
CA HIS A 223 37.84 -1.46 -21.48
C HIS A 223 37.38 -1.22 -20.04
N HIS A 224 37.72 -0.04 -19.52
CA HIS A 224 37.33 0.37 -18.19
C HIS A 224 35.89 0.92 -18.22
N VAL A 225 35.03 0.37 -17.37
CA VAL A 225 33.68 0.88 -17.15
C VAL A 225 33.75 1.77 -15.91
N SER A 226 33.42 3.05 -16.07
CA SER A 226 33.33 3.99 -14.94
C SER A 226 32.31 3.49 -13.90
N GLY A 227 32.57 3.83 -12.64
CA GLY A 227 31.61 3.59 -11.57
C GLY A 227 30.26 4.21 -11.93
N HIS A 228 29.19 3.44 -11.76
CA HIS A 228 27.84 3.91 -12.04
C HIS A 228 26.88 3.38 -10.99
N THR A 229 25.86 4.19 -10.72
CA THR A 229 24.78 3.81 -9.84
C THR A 229 23.72 3.10 -10.66
N ARG A 230 23.34 1.88 -10.26
CA ARG A 230 22.24 1.14 -10.88
C ARG A 230 21.12 0.95 -9.88
N ILE A 231 19.90 1.25 -10.33
CA ILE A 231 18.68 0.93 -9.60
C ILE A 231 18.25 -0.48 -10.02
N ARG A 232 18.11 -1.39 -9.05
CA ARG A 232 17.63 -2.76 -9.29
C ARG A 232 16.38 -3.02 -8.47
N SER A 233 15.38 -3.63 -9.11
CA SER A 233 14.23 -4.21 -8.40
C SER A 233 14.69 -5.45 -7.61
N LYS A 234 14.46 -5.48 -6.29
CA LYS A 234 14.59 -6.66 -5.44
C LYS A 234 13.61 -7.72 -5.98
N ARG A 235 14.14 -8.79 -6.57
CA ARG A 235 13.39 -10.01 -6.90
C ARG A 235 13.21 -10.85 -5.64
#